data_AF-C1A4W2-F1
#
_entry.id   AF-C1A4W2-F1
#
_cell.length_a   1.000
_cell.length_b   1.000
_cell.length_c   1.000
_cell.angle_alpha   90.00
_cell.angle_beta   90.00
_cell.angle_gamma   90.00
#
_symmetry.space_group_name_H-M   'P 1'
#
loop_
_entity.id
_entity.type
_entity.pdbx_description
1 polymer ?
#
loop_
_entity_poly.entity_id
_entity_poly.type
_entity_poly.pdbx_seq_one_letter_code
_entity_poly.pdbx_strand_id
1 'polypeptide(L)'
;MAQAQPSLVILVRHGEKQPTPANDPSLSEAGVARADALEKALAGATPGTIVVTATKRTQETAAAVVKRTGITPTVIALSGAHVKSVADAVMKASGVVLVVGHSNTVPAIVNALGGPKLPDLCDASYATMFVFQPARDGRAAQLVTSSYGTPDAPGASTCAPPSR
;
A
#
# COMPACT_ATOMS: atom_id res chain seq x y z
N MET A 1 -3.50 -29.37 -6.30
CA MET A 1 -2.46 -28.36 -6.65
C MET A 1 -2.62 -27.22 -5.68
N ALA A 2 -1.57 -26.81 -4.97
CA ALA A 2 -1.65 -25.62 -4.11
C ALA A 2 -1.96 -24.42 -5.01
N GLN A 3 -3.03 -23.68 -4.71
CA GLN A 3 -3.35 -22.44 -5.39
C GLN A 3 -2.15 -21.48 -5.27
N ALA A 4 -1.81 -20.79 -6.35
CA ALA A 4 -0.85 -19.69 -6.29
C ALA A 4 -1.30 -18.70 -5.21
N GLN A 5 -0.40 -18.39 -4.27
CA GLN A 5 -0.62 -17.41 -3.20
C GLN A 5 0.70 -16.66 -2.96
N PRO A 6 0.65 -15.36 -2.61
CA PRO A 6 1.84 -14.58 -2.41
C PRO A 6 2.59 -15.03 -1.15
N SER A 7 3.92 -15.03 -1.19
CA SER A 7 4.76 -15.32 -0.03
C SER A 7 4.89 -14.11 0.90
N LEU A 8 4.70 -12.90 0.37
CA LEU A 8 4.78 -11.65 1.10
C LEU A 8 3.93 -10.59 0.40
N VAL A 9 3.18 -9.81 1.16
CA VAL A 9 2.42 -8.66 0.67
C VAL A 9 2.89 -7.43 1.44
N ILE A 10 3.41 -6.44 0.72
CA ILE A 10 3.75 -5.14 1.28
C ILE A 10 2.65 -4.17 0.90
N LEU A 11 2.05 -3.52 1.88
CA LEU A 11 0.98 -2.54 1.67
C LEU A 11 1.38 -1.19 2.25
N VAL A 12 1.24 -0.15 1.43
CA VAL A 12 1.50 1.23 1.81
C VAL A 12 0.38 2.14 1.29
N ARG A 13 0.14 3.23 2.01
CA ARG A 13 -0.61 4.36 1.46
C ARG A 13 0.24 5.07 0.41
N HIS A 14 -0.40 5.71 -0.58
CA HIS A 14 0.29 6.68 -1.46
C HIS A 14 1.06 7.73 -0.65
N GLY A 15 2.11 8.32 -1.24
CA GLY A 15 2.85 9.42 -0.64
C GLY A 15 2.06 10.74 -0.57
N GLU A 16 2.64 11.74 0.08
CA GLU A 16 2.07 13.05 0.30
C GLU A 16 1.63 13.69 -1.01
N LYS A 17 0.36 14.13 -1.07
CA LYS A 17 -0.23 14.72 -2.26
C LYS A 17 -0.09 16.25 -2.28
N GLN A 18 -0.05 16.83 -3.48
CA GLN A 18 -0.27 18.26 -3.66
C GLN A 18 -1.66 18.65 -3.11
N PRO A 19 -1.83 19.87 -2.59
CA PRO A 19 -3.15 20.34 -2.15
C PRO A 19 -4.09 20.58 -3.33
N THR A 20 -3.53 20.89 -4.51
CA THR A 20 -4.27 21.21 -5.74
C THR A 20 -3.73 20.45 -6.95
N PRO A 21 -4.59 20.02 -7.88
CA PRO A 21 -6.05 20.08 -7.83
C PRO A 21 -6.62 19.08 -6.80
N ALA A 22 -7.82 19.33 -6.26
CA ALA A 22 -8.35 18.52 -5.16
C ALA A 22 -8.85 17.13 -5.58
N ASN A 23 -9.28 16.97 -6.84
CA ASN A 23 -9.94 15.76 -7.33
C ASN A 23 -8.99 14.56 -7.49
N ASP A 24 -7.88 14.75 -8.19
CA ASP A 24 -6.83 13.75 -8.36
C ASP A 24 -5.45 14.42 -8.40
N PRO A 25 -4.97 14.92 -7.24
CA PRO A 25 -3.67 15.56 -7.15
C PRO A 25 -2.54 14.56 -7.41
N SER A 26 -1.49 15.05 -8.05
CA SER A 26 -0.18 14.40 -8.08
C SER A 26 0.50 14.47 -6.70
N LEU A 27 1.61 13.74 -6.56
CA LEU A 27 2.48 13.80 -5.40
C LEU A 27 3.11 15.18 -5.23
N SER A 28 3.26 15.58 -3.97
CA SER A 28 4.13 16.68 -3.57
C SER A 28 5.60 16.27 -3.66
N GLU A 29 6.53 17.22 -3.50
CA GLU A 29 7.96 16.91 -3.42
C GLU A 29 8.27 15.90 -2.31
N ALA A 30 7.63 16.05 -1.14
CA ALA A 30 7.72 15.08 -0.05
C ALA A 30 7.20 13.69 -0.47
N GLY A 31 6.09 13.65 -1.23
CA GLY A 31 5.52 12.42 -1.74
C GLY A 31 6.42 11.72 -2.76
N VAL A 32 7.08 12.48 -3.64
CA VAL A 32 8.07 11.96 -4.59
C VAL A 32 9.27 11.38 -3.83
N ALA A 33 9.81 12.11 -2.85
CA ALA A 33 10.89 11.60 -2.00
C ALA A 33 10.49 10.32 -1.25
N ARG A 34 9.22 10.21 -0.83
CA ARG A 34 8.67 9.00 -0.22
C ARG A 34 8.56 7.83 -1.20
N ALA A 35 8.17 8.08 -2.45
CA ALA A 35 8.16 7.06 -3.50
C ALA A 35 9.58 6.48 -3.75
N ASP A 36 10.59 7.35 -3.77
CA ASP A 36 11.99 6.90 -3.87
C ASP A 36 12.45 6.13 -2.63
N ALA A 37 11.99 6.53 -1.44
CA ALA A 37 12.27 5.79 -0.22
C ALA A 37 11.59 4.41 -0.19
N LEU A 38 10.38 4.29 -0.76
CA LEU A 38 9.69 3.02 -0.92
C LEU A 38 10.53 2.06 -1.77
N GLU A 39 11.03 2.53 -2.91
CA GLU A 39 11.90 1.74 -3.79
C GLU A 39 13.11 1.17 -3.05
N LYS A 40 13.81 2.02 -2.27
CA LYS A 40 14.96 1.64 -1.45
C LYS A 40 14.59 0.65 -0.34
N ALA A 41 13.48 0.88 0.35
CA ALA A 41 12.99 -0.02 1.40
C ALA A 41 12.69 -1.43 0.85
N LEU A 42 12.34 -1.53 -0.42
CA LEU A 42 12.02 -2.78 -1.11
C LEU A 42 13.22 -3.42 -1.84
N ALA A 43 14.44 -2.93 -1.63
CA ALA A 43 15.64 -3.50 -2.27
C ALA A 43 15.83 -5.00 -1.94
N GLY A 44 15.58 -5.40 -0.69
CA GLY A 44 15.68 -6.80 -0.24
C GLY A 44 14.44 -7.65 -0.48
N ALA A 45 13.33 -7.06 -0.92
CA ALA A 45 12.05 -7.74 -1.14
C ALA A 45 11.41 -7.24 -2.44
N THR A 46 12.07 -7.52 -3.56
CA THR A 46 11.64 -7.02 -4.88
C THR A 46 10.27 -7.60 -5.24
N PRO A 47 9.23 -6.75 -5.43
CA PRO A 47 7.91 -7.21 -5.84
C PRO A 47 7.96 -7.83 -7.23
N GLY A 48 7.24 -8.95 -7.43
CA GLY A 48 6.93 -9.54 -8.74
C GLY A 48 5.55 -9.14 -9.25
N THR A 49 4.75 -8.48 -8.40
CA THR A 49 3.43 -7.94 -8.74
C THR A 49 3.24 -6.61 -8.03
N ILE A 50 2.70 -5.62 -8.73
CA ILE A 50 2.39 -4.30 -8.19
C ILE A 50 0.91 -4.05 -8.44
N VAL A 51 0.16 -3.73 -7.38
CA VAL A 51 -1.27 -3.40 -7.45
C VAL A 51 -1.47 -1.99 -6.94
N VAL A 52 -2.14 -1.16 -7.74
CA VAL A 52 -2.41 0.25 -7.41
C VAL A 52 -3.88 0.58 -7.68
N THR A 53 -4.37 1.66 -7.08
CA THR A 53 -5.65 2.23 -7.49
C THR A 53 -5.49 3.10 -8.75
N ALA A 54 -6.59 3.47 -9.40
CA ALA A 54 -6.56 4.33 -10.59
C ALA A 54 -6.13 5.79 -10.34
N THR A 55 -5.89 6.23 -9.10
CA THR A 55 -5.51 7.62 -8.80
C THR A 55 -4.06 7.92 -9.19
N LYS A 56 -3.76 9.16 -9.60
CA LYS A 56 -2.39 9.56 -9.93
C LYS A 56 -1.40 9.29 -8.80
N ARG A 57 -1.73 9.74 -7.59
CA ARG A 57 -0.87 9.60 -6.40
C ARG A 57 -0.46 8.16 -6.07
N THR A 58 -1.35 7.16 -6.26
CA THR A 58 -0.98 5.75 -6.01
C THR A 58 -0.06 5.21 -7.11
N GLN A 59 -0.32 5.56 -8.37
CA GLN A 59 0.53 5.19 -9.50
C GLN A 59 1.92 5.84 -9.41
N GLU A 60 1.98 7.14 -9.11
CA GLU A 60 3.21 7.90 -8.93
C GLU A 60 4.03 7.39 -7.75
N THR A 61 3.39 6.96 -6.65
CA THR A 61 4.10 6.38 -5.50
C THR A 61 4.76 5.04 -5.88
N ALA A 62 4.12 4.25 -6.74
CA ALA A 62 4.69 2.99 -7.22
C ALA A 62 5.76 3.20 -8.31
N ALA A 63 5.85 4.39 -8.92
CA ALA A 63 6.62 4.63 -10.13
C ALA A 63 8.13 4.34 -9.97
N ALA A 64 8.72 4.65 -8.82
CA ALA A 64 10.13 4.35 -8.56
C ALA A 64 10.39 2.82 -8.54
N VAL A 65 9.48 2.06 -7.93
CA VAL A 65 9.55 0.58 -7.93
C VAL A 65 9.37 0.04 -9.35
N VAL A 66 8.39 0.54 -10.10
CA VAL A 66 8.15 0.17 -11.51
C VAL A 66 9.38 0.44 -12.37
N LYS A 67 10.02 1.60 -12.20
CA LYS A 67 11.23 1.98 -12.94
C LYS A 67 12.38 1.01 -12.69
N ARG A 68 12.54 0.53 -11.46
CA ARG A 68 13.58 -0.45 -11.11
C ARG A 68 13.25 -1.85 -11.62
N THR A 69 12.01 -2.30 -11.50
CA THR A 69 11.64 -3.71 -11.74
C THR A 69 11.14 -3.99 -13.16
N GLY A 70 10.70 -2.96 -13.89
CA GLY A 70 10.02 -3.10 -15.18
C GLY A 70 8.61 -3.69 -15.10
N ILE A 71 8.05 -3.85 -13.90
CA ILE A 71 6.74 -4.49 -13.70
C ILE A 71 5.63 -3.48 -13.95
N THR A 72 4.76 -3.79 -14.93
CA THR A 72 3.54 -3.02 -15.17
C THR A 72 2.55 -3.21 -14.01
N PRO A 73 2.07 -2.13 -13.36
CA PRO A 73 1.08 -2.24 -12.30
C PRO A 73 -0.26 -2.78 -12.79
N THR A 74 -0.89 -3.63 -11.99
CA THR A 74 -2.32 -3.91 -12.09
C THR A 74 -3.09 -2.75 -11.48
N VAL A 75 -3.82 -2.02 -12.31
CA VAL A 75 -4.62 -0.87 -11.89
C VAL A 75 -6.05 -1.32 -11.55
N ILE A 76 -6.48 -1.10 -10.31
CA ILE A 76 -7.83 -1.40 -9.85
C ILE A 76 -8.63 -0.09 -9.70
N ALA A 77 -9.78 -0.02 -10.36
CA ALA A 77 -10.67 1.13 -10.26
C ALA A 77 -11.17 1.34 -8.82
N LEU A 78 -11.46 2.61 -8.47
CA LEU A 78 -12.16 2.94 -7.24
C LEU A 78 -13.65 2.64 -7.42
N SER A 79 -14.17 1.72 -6.63
CA SER A 79 -15.58 1.30 -6.62
C SER A 79 -15.95 0.72 -5.26
N GLY A 80 -17.24 0.42 -5.03
CA GLY A 80 -17.68 -0.25 -3.80
C GLY A 80 -17.06 -1.64 -3.58
N ALA A 81 -16.56 -2.28 -4.64
CA ALA A 81 -15.88 -3.58 -4.58
C ALA A 81 -14.35 -3.47 -4.50
N HIS A 82 -13.79 -2.25 -4.45
CA HIS A 82 -12.37 -1.97 -4.60
C HIS A 82 -11.47 -2.85 -3.70
N VAL A 83 -11.75 -2.88 -2.39
CA VAL A 83 -10.97 -3.66 -1.41
C VAL A 83 -10.96 -5.14 -1.77
N LYS A 84 -12.12 -5.70 -2.13
CA LYS A 84 -12.23 -7.10 -2.55
C LYS A 84 -11.44 -7.35 -3.82
N SER A 85 -11.55 -6.48 -4.83
CA SER A 85 -10.83 -6.62 -6.10
C SER A 85 -9.31 -6.59 -5.90
N VAL A 86 -8.80 -5.72 -5.02
CA VAL A 86 -7.37 -5.71 -4.66
C VAL A 86 -6.98 -7.00 -3.95
N ALA A 87 -7.74 -7.45 -2.95
CA ALA A 87 -7.45 -8.69 -2.23
C ALA A 87 -7.46 -9.92 -3.16
N ASP A 88 -8.44 -10.01 -4.07
CA ASP A 88 -8.52 -11.08 -5.06
C ASP A 88 -7.31 -11.06 -6.02
N ALA A 89 -6.85 -9.87 -6.44
CA ALA A 89 -5.67 -9.73 -7.30
C ALA A 89 -4.39 -10.15 -6.57
N VAL A 90 -4.23 -9.74 -5.32
CA VAL A 90 -3.12 -10.13 -4.45
C VAL A 90 -3.08 -11.64 -4.25
N MET A 91 -4.22 -12.27 -3.93
CA MET A 91 -4.28 -13.71 -3.64
C MET A 91 -4.10 -14.61 -4.86
N LYS A 92 -4.18 -14.07 -6.09
CA LYS A 92 -3.85 -14.79 -7.33
C LYS A 92 -2.38 -14.69 -7.71
N ALA A 93 -1.64 -13.77 -7.09
CA ALA A 93 -0.22 -13.57 -7.37
C ALA A 93 0.65 -14.62 -6.67
N SER A 94 1.92 -14.67 -7.08
CA SER A 94 2.97 -15.48 -6.44
C SER A 94 4.15 -14.59 -6.06
N GLY A 95 4.93 -15.03 -5.08
CA GLY A 95 6.09 -14.27 -4.62
C GLY A 95 5.70 -13.01 -3.84
N VAL A 96 6.47 -11.93 -4.01
CA VAL A 96 6.27 -10.66 -3.30
C VAL A 96 5.31 -9.75 -4.07
N VAL A 97 4.32 -9.20 -3.38
CA VAL A 97 3.34 -8.26 -3.95
C VAL A 97 3.46 -6.91 -3.26
N LEU A 98 3.51 -5.83 -4.03
CA LEU A 98 3.36 -4.46 -3.54
C LEU A 98 1.93 -3.98 -3.80
N VAL A 99 1.27 -3.45 -2.78
CA VAL A 99 -0.01 -2.77 -2.87
C VAL A 99 0.17 -1.31 -2.46
N VAL A 100 -0.20 -0.37 -3.35
CA VAL A 100 -0.27 1.05 -3.03
C VAL A 100 -1.72 1.52 -3.04
N GLY A 101 -2.23 1.87 -1.87
CA GLY A 101 -3.63 2.25 -1.65
C GLY A 101 -3.81 3.60 -0.95
N HIS A 102 -4.89 3.71 -0.20
CA HIS A 102 -5.29 4.91 0.53
C HIS A 102 -5.31 4.67 2.04
N SER A 103 -5.45 5.74 2.81
CA SER A 103 -5.49 5.71 4.28
C SER A 103 -6.54 4.75 4.84
N ASN A 104 -7.71 4.69 4.19
CA ASN A 104 -8.84 3.84 4.58
C ASN A 104 -8.88 2.48 3.87
N THR A 105 -8.29 2.36 2.68
CA THR A 105 -8.33 1.08 1.94
C THR A 105 -7.21 0.14 2.33
N VAL A 106 -6.02 0.63 2.67
CA VAL A 106 -4.89 -0.23 3.05
C VAL A 106 -5.20 -1.09 4.29
N PRO A 107 -5.69 -0.52 5.42
CA PRO A 107 -6.13 -1.31 6.58
C PRO A 107 -7.22 -2.32 6.24
N ALA A 108 -8.20 -1.93 5.40
CA ALA A 108 -9.27 -2.82 4.97
C ALA A 108 -8.77 -3.98 4.10
N ILE A 109 -7.77 -3.75 3.23
CA ILE A 109 -7.15 -4.80 2.42
C ILE A 109 -6.38 -5.77 3.31
N VAL A 110 -5.64 -5.30 4.32
CA VAL A 110 -4.98 -6.19 5.31
C VAL A 110 -6.00 -7.13 5.94
N ASN A 111 -7.16 -6.61 6.35
CA ASN A 111 -8.22 -7.43 6.92
C ASN A 111 -8.82 -8.41 5.91
N ALA A 112 -9.07 -7.97 4.67
CA ALA A 112 -9.59 -8.81 3.59
C ALA A 112 -8.65 -9.97 3.21
N LEU A 113 -7.34 -9.81 3.43
CA LEU A 113 -6.33 -10.86 3.25
C LEU A 113 -6.24 -11.84 4.44
N GLY A 114 -7.06 -11.66 5.48
CA GLY A 114 -7.07 -12.49 6.69
C GLY A 114 -6.26 -11.92 7.86
N GLY A 115 -5.79 -10.67 7.76
CA GLY A 115 -5.17 -9.95 8.86
C GLY A 115 -6.18 -9.39 9.86
N PRO A 116 -5.71 -8.79 10.97
CA PRO A 116 -6.57 -8.17 11.97
C PRO A 116 -7.34 -6.98 11.39
N LYS A 117 -8.46 -6.62 12.03
CA LYS A 117 -9.14 -5.35 11.76
C LYS A 117 -8.30 -4.21 12.33
N LEU A 118 -7.91 -3.29 11.47
CA LEU A 118 -7.09 -2.13 11.80
C LEU A 118 -7.91 -0.83 11.61
N PRO A 119 -7.62 0.23 12.38
CA PRO A 119 -8.21 1.54 12.12
C PRO A 119 -7.67 2.11 10.80
N ASP A 120 -8.41 3.07 10.24
CA ASP A 120 -7.92 3.88 9.13
C ASP A 120 -6.64 4.62 9.53
N LEU A 121 -5.71 4.75 8.57
CA LEU A 121 -4.55 5.60 8.77
C LEU A 121 -4.99 7.06 8.80
N CYS A 122 -4.43 7.84 9.71
CA CYS A 122 -4.74 9.25 9.78
C CYS A 122 -4.21 10.01 8.56
N ASP A 123 -4.86 11.11 8.19
CA ASP A 123 -4.53 11.86 6.98
C ASP A 123 -3.07 12.34 6.91
N ALA A 124 -2.48 12.61 8.07
CA ALA A 124 -1.08 13.01 8.21
C ALA A 124 -0.08 11.84 8.25
N SER A 125 -0.53 10.58 8.31
CA SER A 125 0.36 9.41 8.34
C SER A 125 0.61 8.82 6.96
N TYR A 126 1.87 8.86 6.54
CA TYR A 126 2.35 8.38 5.24
C TYR A 126 3.48 7.37 5.36
N ALA A 127 4.21 7.36 6.48
CA ALA A 127 5.37 6.48 6.69
C ALA A 127 5.01 5.03 7.01
N THR A 128 3.75 4.72 7.34
CA THR A 128 3.34 3.37 7.73
C THR A 128 3.47 2.37 6.57
N MET A 129 4.13 1.24 6.82
CA MET A 129 4.22 0.08 5.94
C MET A 129 3.70 -1.15 6.66
N PHE A 130 2.77 -1.87 6.01
CA PHE A 130 2.33 -3.17 6.46
C PHE A 130 3.05 -4.26 5.68
N VAL A 131 3.69 -5.18 6.39
CA VAL A 131 4.33 -6.36 5.84
C VAL A 131 3.52 -7.56 6.28
N PHE A 132 2.75 -8.12 5.35
CA PHE A 132 1.78 -9.17 5.60
C PHE A 132 2.22 -10.48 4.95
N GLN A 133 2.16 -11.57 5.70
CA GLN A 133 2.35 -12.92 5.19
C GLN A 133 1.01 -13.65 5.31
N PRO A 134 0.39 -14.07 4.18
CA PRO A 134 -0.84 -14.84 4.22
C PRO A 134 -0.68 -16.17 4.95
N ALA A 135 -1.80 -16.70 5.47
CA ALA A 135 -1.83 -18.04 6.04
C ALA A 135 -1.48 -19.08 4.97
N ARG A 136 -0.60 -20.03 5.31
CA ARG A 136 -0.11 -21.04 4.37
C ARG A 136 0.31 -22.31 5.10
N ASP A 137 -0.07 -23.47 4.57
CA ASP A 137 0.37 -24.79 5.05
C ASP A 137 0.18 -24.98 6.57
N GLY A 138 -0.98 -24.58 7.09
CA GLY A 138 -1.34 -24.67 8.51
C GLY A 138 -0.74 -23.57 9.40
N ARG A 139 0.07 -22.65 8.85
CA ARG A 139 0.56 -21.47 9.56
C ARG A 139 -0.45 -20.33 9.49
N ALA A 140 -0.69 -19.69 10.63
CA ALA A 140 -1.52 -18.50 10.69
C ALA A 140 -0.86 -17.32 9.96
N ALA A 141 -1.69 -16.43 9.41
CA ALA A 141 -1.22 -15.18 8.80
C ALA A 141 -0.43 -14.33 9.81
N GLN A 142 0.57 -13.61 9.33
CA GLN A 142 1.41 -12.73 10.14
C GLN A 142 1.34 -11.31 9.60
N LEU A 143 1.33 -10.34 10.50
CA LEU A 143 1.39 -8.92 10.16
C LEU A 143 2.50 -8.26 10.98
N VAL A 144 3.39 -7.57 10.29
CA VAL A 144 4.36 -6.64 10.90
C VAL A 144 4.03 -5.24 10.41
N THR A 145 3.89 -4.31 11.34
CA THR A 145 3.79 -2.88 11.04
C THR A 145 5.17 -2.27 11.21
N SER A 146 5.62 -1.55 10.18
CA SER A 146 6.91 -0.87 10.14
C SER A 146 6.73 0.55 9.59
N SER A 147 7.83 1.31 9.52
CA SER A 147 7.87 2.63 8.91
C SER A 147 8.96 2.71 7.84
N TYR A 148 8.77 3.56 6.82
CA TYR A 148 9.75 3.81 5.77
C TYR A 148 9.82 5.30 5.37
N GLY A 149 10.94 5.68 4.77
CA GLY A 149 11.19 7.06 4.35
C GLY A 149 11.26 8.03 5.52
N THR A 150 10.93 9.30 5.25
CA THR A 150 10.89 10.34 6.27
C THR A 150 9.82 9.98 7.32
N PRO A 151 10.17 9.97 8.62
CA PRO A 151 9.19 9.76 9.69
C PRO A 151 8.05 10.77 9.61
N ASP A 152 6.83 10.31 9.92
CA ASP A 152 5.71 11.23 10.07
C ASP A 152 5.97 12.17 11.26
N ALA A 153 5.40 13.38 11.21
CA ALA A 153 5.52 14.34 12.32
C ALA A 153 4.94 13.76 13.62
N PRO A 154 5.44 14.18 14.80
CA PRO A 154 4.85 13.79 16.07
C PRO A 154 3.34 14.05 16.10
N GLY A 155 2.55 13.04 16.48
CA GLY A 155 1.08 13.11 16.51
C GLY A 155 0.38 12.80 15.18
N ALA A 156 1.11 12.56 14.09
CA ALA A 156 0.50 12.21 12.79
C ALA A 156 -0.31 10.89 12.81
N SER A 157 -0.03 10.00 13.76
CA SER A 157 -0.79 8.77 14.01
C SER A 157 -2.04 8.97 14.87
N THR A 158 -2.28 10.20 15.35
CA THR A 158 -3.48 10.56 16.10
C THR A 158 -4.43 11.29 15.16
N CYS A 159 -5.51 10.63 14.78
CA CYS A 159 -6.42 11.17 13.79
C CYS A 159 -7.10 12.41 14.36
N ALA A 160 -7.06 13.51 13.60
CA ALA A 160 -7.79 14.71 13.97
C ALA A 160 -9.28 14.36 14.11
N PRO A 161 -9.98 14.91 15.11
CA PRO A 161 -11.43 14.78 15.18
C PRO A 161 -12.05 15.34 13.89
N PRO A 162 -13.17 14.77 13.41
CA PRO A 162 -13.82 15.27 12.21
C PRO A 162 -14.15 16.77 12.38
N SER A 163 -13.88 17.55 11.34
CA SER A 163 -14.30 18.95 11.26
C SER A 163 -15.82 19.00 11.43
N ARG A 164 -16.32 19.80 12.38
CA ARG A 164 -17.76 20.04 12.56
C ARG A 164 -18.37 20.72 11.35
#